data_AF-A0A5S3W8R0-F1
#
_entry.id   AF-A0A5S3W8R0-F1
#
_cell.length_a   1.000
_cell.length_b   1.000
_cell.length_c   1.000
_cell.angle_alpha   90.00
_cell.angle_beta   90.00
_cell.angle_gamma   90.00
#
_symmetry.space_group_name_H-M   'P 1'
#
loop_
_entity.id
_entity.type
_entity.pdbx_description
1 polymer ?
#
loop_
_entity_poly.entity_id
_entity_poly.type
_entity_poly.pdbx_seq_one_letter_code
_entity_poly.pdbx_strand_id
1 'polypeptide(L)'
;MNEKFVSTLSILHTTASVIEATNFLNEGGNADIKAQGGITPLHFNQNYEVLRLIIDKGADVNASRDDGQTPLHIQNDSKIVQLLIDNGANVNSLNMYGDTPLHLSETLEQVKLLVSNGADINILNEDNELPDDCYGEDMESQNMINFLVSIRG
;
A
#
# COMPACT_ATOMS: atom_id res chain seq x y z
N MET A 1 -16.49 -18.74 18.82
CA MET A 1 -15.37 -18.13 18.07
C MET A 1 -14.10 -18.70 18.69
N ASN A 2 -13.28 -19.46 17.95
CA ASN A 2 -12.15 -20.17 18.56
C ASN A 2 -10.96 -19.20 18.76
N GLU A 3 -10.24 -19.32 19.88
CA GLU A 3 -9.09 -18.45 20.20
C GLU A 3 -7.96 -18.58 19.16
N LYS A 4 -7.89 -19.72 18.46
CA LYS A 4 -6.94 -19.98 17.36
C LYS A 4 -7.17 -19.07 16.14
N PHE A 5 -8.41 -18.68 15.86
CA PHE A 5 -8.80 -17.87 14.70
C PHE A 5 -8.46 -16.40 14.96
N VAL A 6 -8.66 -15.94 16.20
CA VAL A 6 -8.28 -14.59 16.65
C VAL A 6 -6.76 -14.45 16.71
N SER A 7 -6.02 -15.49 17.14
CA SER A 7 -4.55 -15.43 17.14
C SER A 7 -3.96 -15.48 15.73
N THR A 8 -4.53 -16.26 14.80
CA THR A 8 -4.01 -16.40 13.43
C THR A 8 -4.13 -15.11 12.62
N LEU A 9 -5.26 -14.40 12.74
CA LEU A 9 -5.46 -13.09 12.10
C LEU A 9 -4.55 -11.99 12.65
N SER A 10 -3.99 -12.16 13.86
CA SER A 10 -3.05 -11.18 14.42
C SER A 10 -1.63 -11.34 13.90
N ILE A 11 -1.22 -12.54 13.48
CA ILE A 11 0.18 -12.81 13.15
C ILE A 11 0.59 -11.97 11.96
N LEU A 12 -0.05 -12.12 10.81
CA LEU A 12 0.42 -11.48 9.58
C LEU A 12 0.10 -9.98 9.49
N HIS A 13 -0.85 -9.41 10.24
CA HIS A 13 -1.33 -8.05 10.00
C HIS A 13 -0.66 -6.94 10.82
N THR A 14 -0.06 -7.24 12.00
CA THR A 14 0.43 -6.19 12.90
C THR A 14 1.86 -6.40 13.39
N THR A 15 2.18 -7.55 13.97
CA THR A 15 3.48 -7.77 14.64
C THR A 15 4.02 -9.19 14.52
N ALA A 16 3.82 -9.88 13.39
CA ALA A 16 4.49 -11.15 13.16
C ALA A 16 6.00 -10.99 13.31
N SER A 17 6.60 -11.82 14.18
CA SER A 17 7.98 -12.21 13.95
C SER A 17 8.07 -12.96 12.62
N VAL A 18 9.18 -12.79 11.90
CA VAL A 18 9.46 -13.53 10.65
C VAL A 18 9.26 -15.04 10.84
N ILE A 19 9.61 -15.57 12.02
CA ILE A 19 9.45 -16.99 12.36
C ILE A 19 7.98 -17.40 12.39
N GLU A 20 7.11 -16.59 12.99
CA GLU A 20 5.67 -16.90 13.11
C GLU A 20 4.99 -16.84 11.75
N ALA A 21 5.31 -15.83 10.94
CA ALA A 21 4.84 -15.74 9.57
C ALA A 21 5.31 -16.94 8.74
N THR A 22 6.58 -17.32 8.87
CA THR A 22 7.17 -18.48 8.18
C THR A 22 6.47 -19.77 8.56
N ASN A 23 6.27 -20.02 9.85
CA ASN A 23 5.60 -21.23 10.34
C ASN A 23 4.16 -21.29 9.82
N PHE A 24 3.40 -20.20 9.96
CA PHE A 24 2.03 -20.13 9.48
C PHE A 24 1.91 -20.45 7.97
N LEU A 25 2.75 -19.81 7.14
CA LEU A 25 2.72 -20.02 5.69
C LEU A 25 3.20 -21.42 5.29
N ASN A 26 4.16 -22.00 6.00
CA ASN A 26 4.64 -23.37 5.74
C ASN A 26 3.64 -24.45 6.20
N GLU A 27 2.78 -24.16 7.17
CA GLU A 27 1.68 -25.03 7.59
C GLU A 27 0.46 -24.95 6.65
N GLY A 28 0.57 -24.24 5.52
CA GLY A 28 -0.49 -24.07 4.53
C GLY A 28 -1.42 -22.89 4.81
N GLY A 29 -0.99 -21.95 5.65
CA GLY A 29 -1.66 -20.67 5.85
C GLY A 29 -1.78 -19.87 4.55
N ASN A 30 -2.92 -19.20 4.36
CA ASN A 30 -3.14 -18.35 3.20
C ASN A 30 -2.39 -17.01 3.38
N ALA A 31 -1.53 -16.67 2.41
CA ALA A 31 -0.81 -15.41 2.38
C ALA A 31 -1.74 -14.19 2.23
N ASP A 32 -2.90 -14.37 1.58
CA ASP A 32 -3.97 -13.39 1.41
C ASP A 32 -5.07 -13.50 2.46
N ILE A 33 -4.74 -13.97 3.67
CA ILE A 33 -5.73 -14.03 4.75
C ILE A 33 -6.35 -12.64 4.97
N LYS A 34 -7.69 -12.56 4.92
CA LYS A 34 -8.41 -11.30 5.07
C LYS A 34 -8.92 -11.13 6.49
N ALA A 35 -8.60 -10.00 7.10
CA ALA A 35 -9.26 -9.51 8.30
C ALA A 35 -10.59 -8.81 7.94
N GLN A 36 -11.27 -8.26 8.95
CA GLN A 36 -12.46 -7.44 8.74
C GLN A 36 -12.12 -6.25 7.82
N GLY A 37 -13.03 -5.91 6.90
CA GLY A 37 -12.79 -4.83 5.95
C GLY A 37 -12.00 -5.24 4.71
N GLY A 38 -11.80 -6.54 4.46
CA GLY A 38 -11.05 -7.03 3.30
C GLY A 38 -9.52 -6.88 3.40
N ILE A 39 -9.02 -6.44 4.55
CA ILE A 39 -7.61 -6.13 4.80
C ILE A 39 -6.76 -7.40 4.70
N THR A 40 -5.73 -7.38 3.85
CA THR A 40 -4.67 -8.39 3.79
C THR A 40 -3.43 -7.96 4.61
N PRO A 41 -2.48 -8.86 4.91
CA PRO A 41 -1.25 -8.51 5.61
C PRO A 41 -0.46 -7.39 4.95
N LEU A 42 -0.48 -7.33 3.61
CA LEU A 42 0.25 -6.35 2.82
C LEU A 42 -0.20 -4.90 3.07
N HIS A 43 -1.41 -4.68 3.61
CA HIS A 43 -1.92 -3.33 3.85
C HIS A 43 -1.21 -2.63 5.02
N PHE A 44 -0.98 -3.32 6.13
CA PHE A 44 -0.57 -2.65 7.38
C PHE A 44 0.67 -3.24 8.05
N ASN A 45 1.13 -4.42 7.66
CA ASN A 45 2.35 -4.97 8.25
C ASN A 45 3.55 -4.10 7.81
N GLN A 46 4.38 -3.71 8.78
CA GLN A 46 5.55 -2.83 8.58
C GLN A 46 6.88 -3.59 8.57
N ASN A 47 6.84 -4.93 8.67
CA ASN A 47 8.03 -5.76 8.67
C ASN A 47 8.35 -6.19 7.23
N TYR A 48 9.32 -5.51 6.62
CA TYR A 48 9.80 -5.79 5.27
C TYR A 48 10.09 -7.27 5.00
N GLU A 49 10.74 -7.96 5.93
CA GLU A 49 11.11 -9.37 5.77
C GLU A 49 9.87 -10.28 5.76
N VAL A 50 8.86 -9.95 6.57
CA VAL A 50 7.56 -10.64 6.57
C VAL A 50 6.81 -10.38 5.26
N LEU A 51 6.76 -9.13 4.81
CA LEU A 51 6.08 -8.79 3.57
C LEU A 51 6.72 -9.46 2.36
N ARG A 52 8.05 -9.46 2.27
CA ARG A 52 8.77 -10.16 1.19
C ARG A 52 8.41 -11.65 1.19
N LEU A 53 8.41 -12.29 2.35
CA LEU A 53 8.01 -13.70 2.47
C LEU A 53 6.56 -13.95 2.03
N ILE A 54 5.63 -13.08 2.42
CA ILE A 54 4.21 -13.19 2.06
C ILE A 54 4.03 -13.07 0.54
N ILE A 55 4.73 -12.12 -0.09
CA ILE A 55 4.76 -11.95 -1.55
C ILE A 55 5.39 -13.17 -2.24
N ASP A 56 6.52 -13.68 -1.74
CA ASP A 56 7.18 -14.89 -2.26
C ASP A 56 6.27 -16.14 -2.18
N LYS A 57 5.29 -16.15 -1.26
CA LYS A 57 4.27 -17.19 -1.12
C LYS A 57 3.03 -16.96 -1.99
N GLY A 58 3.05 -15.95 -2.85
CA GLY A 58 2.03 -15.70 -3.87
C GLY A 58 0.88 -14.82 -3.39
N ALA A 59 1.08 -13.98 -2.37
CA ALA A 59 0.08 -12.98 -2.00
C ALA A 59 -0.20 -12.01 -3.15
N ASP A 60 -1.47 -11.62 -3.29
CA ASP A 60 -1.90 -10.62 -4.27
C ASP A 60 -1.49 -9.21 -3.80
N VAL A 61 -0.43 -8.68 -4.42
CA VAL A 61 0.07 -7.31 -4.18
C VAL A 61 -0.94 -6.21 -4.51
N ASN A 62 -1.98 -6.53 -5.29
CA ASN A 62 -3.05 -5.63 -5.68
C ASN A 62 -4.35 -5.89 -4.92
N ALA A 63 -4.34 -6.75 -3.89
CA ALA A 63 -5.54 -7.05 -3.12
C ALA A 63 -6.16 -5.77 -2.54
N SER A 64 -7.42 -5.49 -2.87
CA SER A 64 -8.13 -4.32 -2.33
C SER A 64 -8.89 -4.64 -1.05
N ARG A 65 -8.86 -3.72 -0.09
CA ARG A 65 -9.79 -3.70 1.06
C ARG A 65 -11.19 -3.22 0.60
N ASP A 66 -12.16 -3.20 1.51
CA ASP A 66 -13.58 -2.95 1.17
C ASP A 66 -13.85 -1.55 0.54
N ASP A 67 -12.96 -0.57 0.75
CA ASP A 67 -13.04 0.75 0.13
C ASP A 67 -12.17 0.88 -1.15
N GLY A 68 -11.72 -0.24 -1.69
CA GLY A 68 -10.90 -0.26 -2.91
C GLY A 68 -9.42 0.07 -2.70
N GLN A 69 -8.98 0.48 -1.50
CA GLN A 69 -7.56 0.75 -1.28
C GLN A 69 -6.74 -0.54 -1.35
N THR A 70 -5.69 -0.52 -2.16
CA THR A 70 -4.65 -1.56 -2.27
C THR A 70 -3.51 -1.31 -1.27
N PRO A 71 -2.59 -2.25 -1.02
CA PRO A 71 -1.40 -2.01 -0.20
C PRO A 71 -0.63 -0.74 -0.57
N LEU A 72 -0.56 -0.41 -1.86
CA LEU A 72 0.16 0.75 -2.35
C LEU A 72 -0.50 2.09 -1.97
N HIS A 73 -1.80 2.11 -1.67
CA HIS A 73 -2.49 3.28 -1.15
C HIS A 73 -2.19 3.55 0.34
N ILE A 74 -1.76 2.52 1.08
CA ILE A 74 -1.67 2.56 2.55
C ILE A 74 -0.23 2.64 3.06
N GLN A 75 0.71 1.97 2.37
CA GLN A 75 2.07 1.82 2.87
C GLN A 75 2.89 3.10 2.66
N ASN A 76 3.53 3.58 3.73
CA ASN A 76 4.30 4.84 3.71
C ASN A 76 5.83 4.63 3.77
N ASP A 77 6.31 3.43 4.14
CA ASP A 77 7.74 3.13 4.12
C ASP A 77 8.22 2.91 2.68
N SER A 78 9.14 3.76 2.20
CA SER A 78 9.65 3.72 0.83
C SER A 78 10.19 2.36 0.39
N LYS A 79 10.78 1.57 1.31
CA LYS A 79 11.29 0.24 0.98
C LYS A 79 10.15 -0.75 0.78
N ILE A 80 9.09 -0.66 1.58
CA ILE A 80 7.89 -1.47 1.41
C ILE A 80 7.16 -1.06 0.13
N VAL A 81 7.01 0.23 -0.12
CA VAL A 81 6.42 0.75 -1.37
C VAL A 81 7.20 0.24 -2.58
N GLN A 82 8.53 0.34 -2.57
CA GLN A 82 9.38 -0.19 -3.64
C GLN A 82 9.20 -1.72 -3.79
N LEU A 83 9.18 -2.47 -2.68
CA LEU A 83 8.94 -3.92 -2.71
C LEU A 83 7.61 -4.27 -3.39
N LEU A 84 6.54 -3.55 -3.11
CA LEU A 84 5.24 -3.77 -3.74
C LEU A 84 5.29 -3.48 -5.25
N ILE A 85 5.89 -2.35 -5.65
CA ILE A 85 6.04 -1.96 -7.05
C ILE A 85 6.88 -2.99 -7.82
N ASP A 86 8.01 -3.43 -7.26
CA ASP A 86 8.90 -4.43 -7.86
C ASP A 86 8.20 -5.77 -8.09
N ASN A 87 7.14 -6.06 -7.33
CA ASN A 87 6.33 -7.27 -7.45
C ASN A 87 5.02 -7.07 -8.21
N GLY A 88 4.87 -5.95 -8.93
CA GLY A 88 3.76 -5.73 -9.85
C GLY A 88 2.53 -5.06 -9.24
N ALA A 89 2.70 -4.32 -8.14
CA ALA A 89 1.64 -3.43 -7.66
C ALA A 89 1.31 -2.37 -8.73
N ASN A 90 0.03 -2.19 -9.03
CA ASN A 90 -0.44 -1.20 -9.98
C ASN A 90 -0.39 0.20 -9.35
N VAL A 91 0.60 0.99 -9.77
CA VAL A 91 0.84 2.38 -9.34
C VAL A 91 -0.32 3.34 -9.61
N ASN A 92 -1.23 2.98 -10.52
CA ASN A 92 -2.40 3.76 -10.90
C ASN A 92 -3.72 3.08 -10.51
N SER A 93 -3.70 2.20 -9.49
CA SER A 93 -4.92 1.62 -8.95
C SER A 93 -5.84 2.72 -8.43
N LEU A 94 -7.16 2.57 -8.58
CA LEU A 94 -8.14 3.51 -8.06
C LEU A 94 -8.85 2.90 -6.86
N ASN A 95 -8.96 3.64 -5.77
CA ASN A 95 -9.85 3.30 -4.66
C ASN A 95 -11.32 3.66 -5.01
N MET A 96 -12.24 3.48 -4.06
CA MET A 96 -13.67 3.80 -4.27
C MET A 96 -13.98 5.29 -4.44
N TYR A 97 -13.02 6.18 -4.16
CA TYR A 97 -13.12 7.63 -4.30
C TYR A 97 -12.42 8.12 -5.57
N GLY A 98 -11.92 7.20 -6.40
CA GLY A 98 -11.13 7.54 -7.59
C GLY A 98 -9.70 7.97 -7.30
N ASP A 99 -9.25 7.93 -6.04
CA ASP A 99 -7.88 8.29 -5.70
C ASP A 99 -6.91 7.19 -6.16
N THR A 100 -5.76 7.63 -6.66
CA THR A 100 -4.58 6.77 -6.86
C THR A 100 -3.70 6.77 -5.61
N PRO A 101 -2.73 5.83 -5.49
CA PRO A 101 -1.69 5.93 -4.47
C PRO A 101 -0.97 7.28 -4.41
N LEU A 102 -0.88 7.98 -5.55
CA LEU A 102 -0.26 9.31 -5.61
C LEU A 102 -1.11 10.37 -4.90
N HIS A 103 -2.44 10.34 -5.01
CA HIS A 103 -3.34 11.27 -4.30
C HIS A 103 -3.19 11.18 -2.77
N LEU A 104 -2.90 9.98 -2.26
CA LEU A 104 -2.81 9.70 -0.83
C LEU A 104 -1.37 9.71 -0.28
N SER A 105 -0.38 10.09 -1.11
CA SER A 105 1.02 10.11 -0.66
C SER A 105 1.26 11.19 0.41
N GLU A 106 2.05 10.87 1.42
CA GLU A 106 2.31 11.78 2.56
C GLU A 106 3.70 12.41 2.52
N THR A 107 4.60 11.93 1.65
CA THR A 107 6.00 12.39 1.60
C THR A 107 6.48 12.64 0.18
N LEU A 108 7.41 13.58 0.03
CA LEU A 108 8.07 13.86 -1.26
C LEU A 108 8.83 12.64 -1.80
N GLU A 109 9.37 11.79 -0.91
CA GLU A 109 10.07 10.58 -1.31
C GLU A 109 9.13 9.58 -1.98
N GLN A 110 7.96 9.34 -1.38
CA GLN A 110 6.92 8.47 -1.94
C GLN A 110 6.37 9.01 -3.26
N VAL A 111 6.10 10.32 -3.35
CA VAL A 111 5.67 10.98 -4.60
C VAL A 111 6.68 10.74 -5.72
N LYS A 112 7.98 11.00 -5.47
CA LYS A 112 9.04 10.77 -6.45
C LYS A 112 9.16 9.30 -6.84
N LEU A 113 9.02 8.41 -5.86
CA LEU A 113 9.08 6.97 -6.09
C LEU A 113 7.95 6.51 -7.01
N LEU A 114 6.71 6.89 -6.73
CA LEU A 114 5.55 6.56 -7.57
C LEU A 114 5.67 7.15 -8.98
N VAL A 115 6.02 8.44 -9.10
CA VAL A 115 6.20 9.11 -10.40
C VAL A 115 7.32 8.45 -11.22
N SER A 116 8.44 8.11 -10.60
CA SER A 116 9.54 7.42 -11.31
C SER A 116 9.19 6.00 -11.77
N ASN A 117 8.15 5.39 -11.19
CA ASN A 117 7.60 4.10 -11.58
C ASN A 117 6.32 4.21 -12.44
N GLY A 118 6.03 5.39 -13.00
CA GLY A 118 4.96 5.57 -13.99
C GLY A 118 3.58 5.87 -13.41
N ALA A 119 3.51 6.40 -12.19
CA ALA A 119 2.26 6.99 -11.70
C ALA A 119 1.85 8.17 -12.60
N ASP A 120 0.58 8.16 -13.03
CA ASP A 120 0.00 9.22 -13.83
C ASP A 120 -0.42 10.38 -12.91
N ILE A 121 0.20 11.54 -13.14
CA ILE A 121 -0.01 12.76 -12.34
C ILE A 121 -1.26 13.55 -12.77
N ASN A 122 -2.00 13.06 -13.76
CA ASN A 122 -3.16 13.72 -14.36
C ASN A 122 -4.47 12.94 -14.18
N ILE A 123 -4.48 11.88 -13.37
CA ILE A 123 -5.71 11.19 -13.00
C ILE A 123 -6.50 12.09 -12.05
N LEU A 124 -7.79 12.29 -12.35
CA LEU A 124 -8.72 12.98 -11.47
C LEU A 124 -9.46 11.97 -10.59
N ASN A 125 -9.59 12.26 -9.31
CA ASN A 125 -10.46 11.51 -8.41
C ASN A 125 -11.95 11.88 -8.64
N GLU A 126 -12.86 11.31 -7.84
CA GLU A 126 -14.31 11.56 -7.98
C GLU A 126 -14.72 13.02 -7.70
N ASP A 127 -13.91 13.77 -6.95
CA ASP A 127 -14.11 15.19 -6.67
C ASP A 127 -13.55 16.12 -7.77
N ASN A 128 -12.98 15.55 -8.84
CA ASN A 128 -12.25 16.23 -9.92
C ASN A 128 -10.97 16.93 -9.44
N GLU A 129 -10.30 16.37 -8.44
CA GLU A 129 -9.02 16.84 -7.93
C GLU A 129 -7.88 16.05 -8.58
N LEU A 130 -6.80 16.74 -8.94
CA LEU A 130 -5.52 16.13 -9.30
C LEU A 130 -4.78 15.69 -8.03
N PRO A 131 -3.75 14.82 -8.11
CA PRO A 131 -3.02 14.39 -6.93
C PRO A 131 -2.42 15.52 -6.08
N ASP A 132 -1.98 16.62 -6.69
CA ASP A 132 -1.45 17.78 -5.97
C ASP A 132 -2.51 18.69 -5.37
N ASP A 133 -3.78 18.60 -5.80
CA ASP A 133 -4.89 19.34 -5.20
C ASP A 133 -5.25 18.76 -3.81
N CYS A 134 -4.93 17.49 -3.55
CA CYS A 134 -5.27 16.78 -2.31
C CYS A 134 -4.27 17.01 -1.15
N TYR A 135 -3.10 17.62 -1.42
CA TYR A 135 -2.06 17.81 -0.39
C TYR A 135 -2.29 19.05 0.47
N GLY A 136 -1.70 19.06 1.68
CA GLY A 136 -1.86 20.16 2.63
C GLY A 136 -1.14 21.47 2.25
N GLU A 137 -1.30 22.48 3.10
CA GLU A 137 -0.61 23.78 2.93
C GLU A 137 0.75 23.85 3.66
N ASP A 138 1.14 22.80 4.38
CA ASP A 138 2.41 22.77 5.11
C ASP A 138 3.63 22.70 4.16
N MET A 139 4.82 22.99 4.69
CA MET A 139 6.04 23.07 3.87
C MET A 139 6.36 21.76 3.13
N GLU A 140 6.06 20.60 3.71
CA GLU A 140 6.33 19.31 3.07
C GLU A 140 5.37 19.07 1.91
N SER A 141 4.07 19.28 2.15
CA SER A 141 3.03 19.23 1.11
C SER A 141 3.34 20.20 -0.04
N GLN A 142 3.76 21.43 0.26
CA GLN A 142 4.14 22.40 -0.77
C GLN A 142 5.35 21.94 -1.61
N ASN A 143 6.29 21.19 -1.05
CA ASN A 143 7.38 20.61 -1.83
C ASN A 143 6.88 19.53 -2.79
N MET A 144 5.90 18.73 -2.39
CA MET A 144 5.24 17.71 -3.23
C MET A 144 4.45 18.36 -4.37
N ILE A 145 3.63 19.37 -4.05
CA ILE A 145 2.86 20.15 -5.03
C ILE A 145 3.80 20.79 -6.05
N ASN A 146 4.82 21.53 -5.59
CA ASN A 146 5.79 22.17 -6.46
C ASN A 146 6.51 21.17 -7.37
N PHE A 147 6.84 19.97 -6.85
CA PHE A 147 7.43 18.91 -7.67
C PHE A 147 6.49 18.45 -8.78
N LEU A 148 5.23 18.10 -8.46
CA LEU A 148 4.25 17.65 -9.44
C LEU A 148 3.94 18.73 -10.49
N VAL A 149 3.74 19.97 -10.06
CA VAL A 149 3.54 21.12 -10.97
C VAL A 149 4.77 21.31 -11.87
N SER A 150 6.00 21.14 -11.36
CA SER A 150 7.21 21.34 -12.17
C SER A 150 7.40 20.32 -13.29
N ILE A 151 6.79 19.15 -13.17
CA ILE A 151 6.85 18.08 -14.19
C ILE A 151 5.58 18.01 -15.04
N ARG A 152 4.51 18.73 -14.66
CA ARG A 152 3.28 18.89 -15.43
C ARG A 152 3.50 20.01 -16.45
N GLY A 153 3.85 19.61 -17.67
CA GLY A 153 4.15 20.51 -18.80
C GLY A 153 2.93 21.23 -19.36
#